data_AF-A0A9N9IBZ7-F1
#
_entry.id   AF-A0A9N9IBZ7-F1
#
_cell.length_a   1.000
_cell.length_b   1.000
_cell.length_c   1.000
_cell.angle_alpha   90.00
_cell.angle_beta   90.00
_cell.angle_gamma   90.00
#
_symmetry.space_group_name_H-M   'P 1'
#
loop_
_entity.id
_entity.type
_entity.pdbx_description
1 polymer ?
#
loop_
_entity_poly.entity_id
_entity_poly.type
_entity_poly.pdbx_seq_one_letter_code
_entity_poly.pdbx_strand_id
1 'polypeptide(L)' 'SLASDSEFPAKKVVSEYAENEQNWKILEEVVRVAEESGRTPSEVAINWTLQQPGITSVVAAARTLEFLEENISALEF' A
#
# COMPACT_ATOMS: atom_id res chain seq x y z
N SER A 1 3.28 16.73 -31.59
CA SER A 1 2.25 15.68 -31.53
C SER A 1 2.86 14.44 -30.92
N LEU A 2 2.88 14.34 -29.58
CA LEU A 2 3.33 13.17 -28.82
C LEU A 2 2.61 13.21 -27.45
N ALA A 3 1.30 13.09 -27.49
CA ALA A 3 0.47 12.85 -26.31
C ALA A 3 -0.65 11.90 -26.74
N SER A 4 -0.26 10.69 -27.12
CA SER A 4 -1.17 9.55 -27.19
C SER A 4 -0.47 8.37 -26.53
N ASP A 5 -1.24 7.61 -25.76
CA ASP A 5 -0.90 6.27 -25.26
C ASP A 5 -0.26 6.16 -23.86
N SER A 6 -0.91 6.75 -22.85
CA SER A 6 -0.77 6.23 -21.48
C SER A 6 -2.10 6.22 -20.70
N GLU A 7 -3.11 5.53 -21.24
CA GLU A 7 -4.21 5.06 -20.38
C GLU A 7 -3.69 3.88 -19.55
N PHE A 8 -3.09 4.16 -18.40
CA PHE A 8 -2.83 3.13 -17.39
C PHE A 8 -4.18 2.54 -16.97
N PRO A 9 -4.42 1.22 -17.14
CA PRO A 9 -5.73 0.61 -16.92
C PRO A 9 -5.96 0.35 -15.42
N ALA A 10 -5.64 1.32 -14.55
CA ALA A 10 -5.72 1.20 -13.10
C ALA A 10 -7.10 0.68 -12.64
N LYS A 11 -8.17 1.07 -13.34
CA LYS A 11 -9.54 0.66 -13.04
C LYS A 11 -9.79 -0.84 -13.27
N LYS A 12 -9.19 -1.43 -14.31
CA LYS A 12 -9.30 -2.86 -14.61
C LYS A 12 -8.50 -3.68 -13.60
N VAL A 13 -7.28 -3.24 -13.32
CA VAL A 13 -6.37 -3.89 -12.36
C VAL A 13 -7.01 -3.93 -10.96
N VAL A 14 -7.54 -2.81 -10.47
CA VAL A 14 -8.21 -2.76 -9.15
C VAL A 14 -9.43 -3.70 -9.09
N SER A 15 -10.22 -3.81 -10.18
CA SER A 15 -11.35 -4.76 -10.25
C SER A 15 -10.89 -6.20 -10.07
N GLU A 16 -9.83 -6.61 -10.80
CA GLU A 16 -9.28 -7.96 -10.72
C GLU A 16 -8.76 -8.30 -9.31
N TYR A 17 -8.12 -7.33 -8.63
CA TYR A 17 -7.71 -7.52 -7.23
C TYR A 17 -8.90 -7.65 -6.28
N ALA A 18 -9.97 -6.89 -6.49
CA ALA A 18 -11.17 -6.92 -5.65
C ALA A 18 -12.02 -8.19 -5.86
N GLU A 19 -11.95 -8.82 -7.03
CA GLU A 19 -12.65 -10.09 -7.32
C GLU A 19 -11.98 -11.32 -6.68
N ASN A 20 -10.74 -11.18 -6.20
CA ASN A 20 -10.00 -12.29 -5.59
C ASN A 20 -10.19 -12.34 -4.07
N GLU A 21 -10.91 -13.35 -3.58
CA GLU A 21 -11.16 -13.58 -2.14
C GLU A 21 -9.90 -13.70 -1.28
N GLN A 22 -8.79 -14.21 -1.83
CA GLN A 22 -7.53 -14.33 -1.09
C GLN A 22 -6.97 -12.95 -0.73
N ASN A 23 -7.14 -11.95 -1.58
CA ASN A 23 -6.69 -10.59 -1.30
C ASN A 23 -7.47 -9.98 -0.13
N TRP A 24 -8.76 -10.27 -0.02
CA TRP A 24 -9.58 -9.84 1.11
C TRP A 24 -9.14 -10.48 2.42
N LYS A 25 -8.84 -11.79 2.41
CA LYS A 25 -8.29 -12.46 3.60
C LYS A 25 -6.96 -11.83 4.04
N ILE A 26 -6.07 -11.53 3.09
CA ILE A 26 -4.80 -10.86 3.42
C ILE A 26 -5.06 -9.46 4.00
N LEU A 27 -5.99 -8.70 3.41
CA LEU A 27 -6.36 -7.38 3.91
C LEU A 27 -6.91 -7.44 5.33
N GLU A 28 -7.79 -8.40 5.63
CA GLU A 28 -8.31 -8.64 6.98
C GLU A 28 -7.18 -8.88 7.98
N GLU A 29 -6.17 -9.68 7.62
CA GLU A 29 -5.02 -9.92 8.50
C GLU A 29 -4.17 -8.66 8.71
N VAL A 30 -3.95 -7.86 7.67
CA VAL A 30 -3.22 -6.59 7.78
C VAL A 30 -3.97 -5.63 8.70
N VAL A 31 -5.30 -5.53 8.57
CA VAL A 31 -6.14 -4.70 9.44
C VAL A 31 -6.05 -5.17 10.89
N ARG A 32 -6.15 -6.49 11.14
CA ARG A 32 -6.01 -7.02 12.50
C ARG A 32 -4.65 -6.69 13.12
N VAL A 33 -3.55 -6.87 12.37
CA VAL A 33 -2.21 -6.54 12.86
C VAL A 33 -2.07 -5.05 13.15
N ALA A 34 -2.65 -4.20 12.31
CA ALA A 34 -2.66 -2.76 12.52
C ALA A 34 -3.40 -2.38 13.83
N GLU A 35 -4.56 -2.97 14.08
CA GLU A 35 -5.31 -2.79 15.33
C GLU A 35 -4.52 -3.25 16.56
N GLU A 36 -3.93 -4.45 16.51
CA GLU A 36 -3.12 -5.01 17.60
C GLU A 36 -1.86 -4.18 17.91
N SER A 37 -1.30 -3.51 16.89
CA SER A 37 -0.09 -2.68 17.02
C SER A 37 -0.37 -1.20 17.25
N GLY A 38 -1.64 -0.77 17.23
CA GLY A 38 -2.02 0.64 17.35
C GLY A 38 -1.53 1.49 16.17
N ARG A 39 -1.45 0.90 14.98
CA ARG A 39 -0.97 1.49 13.73
C ARG A 39 -2.07 1.51 12.68
N THR A 40 -1.83 2.18 11.56
CA THR A 40 -2.72 2.10 10.40
C THR A 40 -2.36 0.90 9.50
N PRO A 41 -3.31 0.37 8.72
CA PRO A 41 -3.00 -0.68 7.73
C PRO A 41 -1.95 -0.27 6.71
N SER A 42 -1.88 1.02 6.36
CA SER A 42 -0.86 1.55 5.42
C SER A 42 0.53 1.50 6.05
N GLU A 43 0.66 1.91 7.32
CA GLU A 43 1.92 1.83 8.06
C GLU A 43 2.46 0.40 8.12
N VAL A 44 1.58 -0.57 8.46
CA VAL A 44 1.96 -1.99 8.52
C VAL A 44 2.41 -2.51 7.16
N ALA A 45 1.69 -2.20 6.08
CA ALA A 45 2.02 -2.68 4.74
C ALA A 45 3.35 -2.11 4.23
N ILE A 46 3.59 -0.81 4.41
CA ILE A 46 4.83 -0.15 4.01
C ILE A 46 6.01 -0.72 4.81
N ASN A 47 5.85 -0.82 6.13
CA ASN A 47 6.91 -1.33 6.99
C ASN A 47 7.26 -2.80 6.66
N TRP A 48 6.25 -3.67 6.53
CA TRP A 48 6.47 -5.06 6.14
C TRP A 48 7.23 -5.19 4.82
N THR A 49 6.91 -4.32 3.85
CA THR A 49 7.59 -4.29 2.54
C THR A 49 9.07 -3.92 2.68
N LEU A 50 9.38 -2.91 3.50
CA LEU A 50 10.76 -2.50 3.79
C LEU A 50 11.58 -3.58 4.51
N GLN A 51 10.92 -4.44 5.29
CA GLN A 51 11.59 -5.55 5.98
C GLN A 51 11.86 -6.77 5.09
N GLN A 52 11.35 -6.81 3.86
CA GLN A 52 11.56 -7.96 2.98
C GLN A 52 13.02 -8.07 2.51
N PRO A 53 13.61 -9.28 2.47
CA PRO A 53 14.96 -9.48 1.97
C PRO A 53 15.16 -8.92 0.57
N GLY A 54 16.15 -8.05 0.40
CA GLY A 54 16.53 -7.47 -0.88
C GLY A 54 15.78 -6.18 -1.27
N ILE A 55 14.82 -5.72 -0.47
CA ILE A 55 14.20 -4.40 -0.66
C ILE A 55 15.08 -3.33 0.00
N THR A 56 15.50 -2.33 -0.79
CA THR A 56 16.33 -1.22 -0.30
C THR A 56 15.54 0.07 -0.10
N SER A 57 14.40 0.22 -0.78
CA SER A 57 13.55 1.40 -0.71
C SER A 57 12.13 1.08 -1.19
N VAL A 58 11.15 1.81 -0.67
CA VAL A 58 9.75 1.77 -1.10
C VAL A 58 9.37 3.13 -1.71
N VAL A 59 8.77 3.09 -2.90
CA VAL A 59 8.21 4.29 -3.54
C VAL A 59 6.75 4.42 -3.11
N ALA A 60 6.48 5.37 -2.22
CA ALA A 60 5.13 5.67 -1.74
C ALA A 60 4.63 7.00 -2.33
N ALA A 61 3.40 7.01 -2.83
CA ALA A 61 2.75 8.22 -3.32
C ALA A 61 1.90 8.85 -2.21
N ALA A 62 1.95 10.17 -2.09
CA ALA A 62 1.08 10.94 -1.20
C ALA A 62 0.55 12.18 -1.94
N ARG A 63 -0.76 12.40 -1.85
CA ARG A 63 -1.45 13.54 -2.47
C ARG A 63 -1.90 14.60 -1.45
N THR A 64 -1.80 14.26 -0.17
CA THR A 64 -2.05 15.16 0.97
C THR A 64 -0.91 15.00 1.97
N LEU A 65 -0.75 16.00 2.84
CA LEU A 65 0.26 15.96 3.90
C LEU A 65 0.02 14.81 4.88
N GLU A 66 -1.24 14.59 5.28
CA GLU A 66 -1.63 13.49 6.18
C GLU A 66 -1.18 12.11 5.67
N PHE A 67 -1.38 11.82 4.37
CA PHE A 67 -0.89 10.56 3.79
C PHE A 67 0.64 10.49 3.72
N LEU A 68 1.32 11.63 3.56
CA LEU A 68 2.78 11.68 3.61
C LEU A 68 3.29 11.39 5.03
N GLU A 69 2.66 11.99 6.03
CA GLU A 69 2.96 11.75 7.45
C GLU A 69 2.75 10.28 7.80
N GLU A 70 1.63 9.68 7.41
CA GLU A 70 1.35 8.25 7.60
C GLU A 70 2.41 7.35 6.92
N ASN A 71 2.81 7.69 5.68
CA ASN A 71 3.88 6.95 4.99
C ASN A 71 5.22 7.01 5.74
N ILE A 72 5.54 8.15 6.39
CA ILE A 72 6.78 8.32 7.15
C ILE A 72 6.70 7.60 8.49
N SER A 73 5.56 7.67 9.18
CA SER A 73 5.31 6.98 10.46
C SER A 73 5.51 5.47 10.39
N ALA A 74 5.36 4.87 9.19
CA ALA A 74 5.70 3.48 8.93
C ALA A 74 7.17 3.12 9.25
N LEU A 75 8.09 4.09 9.28
CA LEU A 75 9.49 3.89 9.63
C LEU A 75 9.75 3.87 11.14
N GLU A 76 8.78 4.30 11.95
CA GLU A 76 8.86 4.36 13.41
C GLU A 76 8.25 3.13 14.09
N PHE A 77 8.02 2.06 13.32
CA PHE A 77 7.47 0.78 13.75
C PHE A 77 8.56 -0.18 14.21
#